data_AF-A0A537VYL4-F1
#
_entry.id   AF-A0A537VYL4-F1
#
_cell.length_a   1.000
_cell.length_b   1.000
_cell.length_c   1.000
_cell.angle_alpha   90.00
_cell.angle_beta   90.00
_cell.angle_gamma   90.00
#
_symmetry.space_group_name_H-M   'P 1'
#
loop_
_entity.id
_entity.type
_entity.pdbx_description
1 polymer ?
#
loop_
_entity_poly.entity_id
_entity_poly.type
_entity_poly.pdbx_seq_one_letter_code
_entity_poly.pdbx_strand_id
1 'polypeptide(L)'
;MPEPRGRRVLLGVTGGVAAYKSALLARLLSEAGMDVTAVLTDSATRFVGPETFSALTGHPAYVSLWDRPGEILHVRLAHETDVAVVAPCTANTIAKLAQGLADDLLASTLLEYDGPLVLAPAMHPGMWGAVATQTNVATLSSRGVRFVGPVDGPLAHGDIGPGRMSEPAEIADAVFAAVRPRDLDGTRVLVTAGPTHEPIDPVRYIGNRSSGKMGVAIAREAAARGAEVTLVLGPATIAPPPAVEVIRVQTADEMRSAVIDRFTAADAVVMAAAVADFRPKAPNDRKMKKDAGVPDLMLEPTPDILGELGERRRSGQVLVG
;
A
#
# COMPACT_ATOMS: atom_id res chain seq x y z
N MET A 1 1.72 -10.58 -9.83
CA MET A 1 1.92 -9.17 -9.42
C MET A 1 2.78 -8.52 -10.49
N PRO A 2 2.57 -7.27 -10.91
CA PRO A 2 3.69 -6.50 -11.42
C PRO A 2 4.58 -6.26 -10.19
N GLU A 3 5.57 -7.14 -10.01
CA GLU A 3 6.46 -7.13 -8.85
C GLU A 3 7.32 -5.85 -8.86
N PRO A 4 7.76 -5.35 -7.69
CA PRO A 4 8.80 -4.33 -7.61
C PRO A 4 10.10 -4.74 -8.35
N ARG A 5 10.24 -6.04 -8.65
CA ARG A 5 11.35 -6.65 -9.36
C ARG A 5 11.70 -5.94 -10.68
N GLY A 6 12.98 -5.63 -10.83
CA GLY A 6 13.54 -5.00 -12.03
C GLY A 6 13.31 -3.49 -12.12
N ARG A 7 12.60 -2.86 -11.17
CA ARG A 7 12.52 -1.40 -11.09
C ARG A 7 13.85 -0.83 -10.60
N ARG A 8 14.31 0.23 -11.26
CA ARG A 8 15.52 0.96 -10.90
C ARG A 8 15.21 2.00 -9.82
N VAL A 9 15.92 1.93 -8.70
CA VAL A 9 15.71 2.74 -7.52
C VAL A 9 16.94 3.59 -7.23
N LEU A 10 16.74 4.89 -7.12
CA LEU A 10 17.75 5.76 -6.54
C LEU A 10 17.53 5.89 -5.03
N LEU A 11 18.47 5.39 -4.24
CA LEU A 11 18.49 5.54 -2.78
C LEU A 11 19.39 6.71 -2.39
N GLY A 12 18.78 7.86 -2.12
CA GLY A 12 19.44 9.02 -1.53
C GLY A 12 19.65 8.84 -0.02
N VAL A 13 20.86 9.07 0.48
CA VAL A 13 21.18 9.00 1.91
C VAL A 13 21.78 10.33 2.36
N THR A 14 21.18 10.96 3.37
CA THR A 14 21.60 12.30 3.83
C THR A 14 22.18 12.26 5.25
N GLY A 15 22.95 13.29 5.61
CA GLY A 15 23.74 13.33 6.84
C GLY A 15 22.94 13.46 8.13
N GLY A 16 22.46 12.33 8.68
CA GLY A 16 21.85 12.25 10.00
C GLY A 16 22.13 10.91 10.67
N VAL A 17 21.96 10.85 11.99
CA VAL A 17 22.24 9.63 12.79
C VAL A 17 21.47 8.40 12.31
N ALA A 18 20.31 8.58 11.67
CA ALA A 18 19.51 7.49 11.11
C ALA A 18 20.07 6.90 9.80
N ALA A 19 21.18 7.40 9.25
CA ALA A 19 21.74 6.93 7.98
C ALA A 19 22.11 5.43 7.98
N TYR A 20 22.42 4.84 9.14
CA TYR A 20 22.64 3.39 9.24
C TYR A 20 21.38 2.57 8.90
N LYS A 21 20.17 3.10 9.14
CA LYS A 21 18.91 2.43 8.80
C LYS A 21 18.73 2.30 7.29
N SER A 22 19.36 3.18 6.52
CA SER A 22 19.33 3.16 5.06
C SER A 22 20.01 1.93 4.47
N ALA A 23 21.00 1.35 5.17
CA ALA A 23 21.60 0.07 4.77
C ALA A 23 20.58 -1.08 4.84
N LEU A 24 19.73 -1.09 5.88
CA LEU A 24 18.63 -2.06 5.97
C LEU A 24 17.58 -1.83 4.88
N LEU A 25 17.26 -0.56 4.58
CA LEU A 25 16.36 -0.23 3.47
C LEU A 25 16.93 -0.71 2.12
N ALA A 26 18.20 -0.44 1.84
CA ALA A 26 18.88 -0.91 0.63
C ALA A 26 18.74 -2.42 0.48
N ARG A 27 19.01 -3.17 1.56
CA ARG A 27 18.85 -4.63 1.59
C ARG A 27 17.41 -5.06 1.29
N LEU A 28 16.40 -4.46 1.93
CA LEU A 28 15.00 -4.81 1.71
C LEU A 28 14.55 -4.58 0.26
N LEU A 29 14.98 -3.48 -0.35
CA LEU A 29 14.67 -3.16 -1.75
C LEU A 29 15.37 -4.13 -2.71
N SER A 30 16.64 -4.45 -2.46
CA SER A 30 17.39 -5.46 -3.24
C SER A 30 16.80 -6.87 -3.10
N GLU A 31 16.40 -7.29 -1.89
CA GLU A 31 15.75 -8.60 -1.64
C GLU A 31 14.37 -8.69 -2.32
N ALA A 32 13.68 -7.56 -2.50
CA ALA A 32 12.48 -7.46 -3.32
C ALA A 32 12.76 -7.47 -4.85
N GLY A 33 14.03 -7.61 -5.25
CA GLY A 33 14.47 -7.71 -6.63
C GLY A 33 14.56 -6.38 -7.37
N MET A 34 14.56 -5.25 -6.68
CA MET A 34 14.78 -3.93 -7.28
C MET A 34 16.27 -3.72 -7.59
N ASP A 35 16.57 -2.96 -8.64
CA ASP A 35 17.92 -2.53 -9.00
C ASP A 35 18.22 -1.23 -8.26
N VAL A 36 19.04 -1.28 -7.20
CA VAL A 36 19.23 -0.16 -6.27
C VAL A 36 20.59 0.52 -6.49
N THR A 37 20.57 1.79 -6.86
CA THR A 37 21.76 2.65 -6.91
C THR A 37 21.72 3.67 -5.77
N ALA A 38 22.76 3.70 -4.94
CA ALA A 38 22.83 4.61 -3.79
C ALA A 38 23.58 5.90 -4.13
N VAL A 39 23.06 7.03 -3.65
CA VAL A 39 23.70 8.34 -3.70
C VAL A 39 23.74 8.93 -2.30
N LEU A 40 24.93 9.11 -1.74
CA LEU A 40 25.14 9.66 -0.42
C LEU A 40 25.51 11.14 -0.54
N THR A 41 25.02 11.99 0.36
CA THR A 41 25.62 13.32 0.51
C THR A 41 26.98 13.22 1.22
N ASP A 42 27.86 14.21 1.04
CA ASP A 42 29.15 14.24 1.75
C ASP A 42 28.97 14.07 3.27
N SER A 43 27.98 14.74 3.86
CA SER A 43 27.66 14.60 5.29
C SER A 43 27.19 13.19 5.68
N ALA A 44 26.53 12.45 4.79
CA ALA A 44 26.10 11.07 5.07
C ALA A 44 27.30 10.12 5.21
N THR A 45 28.39 10.36 4.47
CA THR A 45 29.61 9.54 4.52
C THR A 45 30.27 9.53 5.90
N ARG A 46 29.98 10.53 6.75
CA ARG A 46 30.45 10.60 8.13
C ARG A 46 29.74 9.64 9.07
N PHE A 47 28.57 9.13 8.69
CA PHE A 47 27.77 8.18 9.47
C PHE A 47 27.85 6.76 8.93
N VAL A 48 27.88 6.60 7.60
CA VAL A 48 27.93 5.31 6.93
C VAL A 48 28.72 5.43 5.63
N GLY A 49 29.62 4.48 5.37
CA GLY A 49 30.47 4.51 4.18
C GLY A 49 29.72 4.07 2.90
N PRO A 50 30.06 4.63 1.73
CA PRO A 50 29.46 4.23 0.45
C PRO A 50 29.66 2.75 0.13
N GLU A 51 30.79 2.17 0.54
CA GLU A 51 31.11 0.73 0.33
C GLU A 51 30.07 -0.21 0.94
N THR A 52 29.43 0.18 2.04
CA THR A 52 28.33 -0.60 2.63
C THR A 52 27.17 -0.74 1.63
N PHE A 53 26.82 0.34 0.94
CA PHE A 53 25.75 0.32 -0.04
C PHE A 53 26.18 -0.42 -1.30
N SER A 54 27.41 -0.19 -1.78
CA SER A 54 27.95 -0.93 -2.92
C SER A 54 27.89 -2.44 -2.73
N ALA A 55 28.25 -2.92 -1.54
CA ALA A 55 28.21 -4.34 -1.20
C ALA A 55 26.78 -4.89 -1.08
N LEU A 56 25.83 -4.09 -0.57
CA LEU A 56 24.44 -4.52 -0.36
C LEU A 56 23.59 -4.49 -1.64
N THR A 57 23.88 -3.57 -2.55
CA THR A 57 23.10 -3.42 -3.79
C THR A 57 23.75 -4.09 -4.98
N GLY A 58 25.08 -4.30 -4.96
CA GLY A 58 25.83 -4.80 -6.11
C GLY A 58 26.13 -3.73 -7.17
N HIS A 59 25.78 -2.46 -6.91
CA HIS A 59 26.03 -1.32 -7.78
C HIS A 59 26.93 -0.29 -7.09
N PRO A 60 27.78 0.46 -7.80
CA PRO A 60 28.57 1.51 -7.17
C PRO A 60 27.68 2.55 -6.47
N ALA A 61 27.98 2.85 -5.21
CA ALA A 61 27.41 3.99 -4.51
C ALA A 61 28.19 5.27 -4.84
N TYR A 62 27.48 6.36 -5.12
CA TYR A 62 28.06 7.64 -5.51
C TYR A 62 27.93 8.68 -4.40
N VAL A 63 28.86 9.63 -4.36
CA VAL A 63 28.89 10.74 -3.39
C VAL A 63 28.99 12.09 -4.10
N SER A 64 29.76 12.15 -5.18
CA SER A 64 30.19 13.39 -5.82
C SER A 64 29.78 13.44 -7.28
N LEU A 65 29.47 14.65 -7.76
CA LEU A 65 29.28 14.94 -9.19
C LEU A 65 30.49 14.50 -10.04
N TRP A 66 31.65 14.37 -9.40
CA TRP A 66 32.94 14.07 -10.03
C TRP A 66 33.35 12.60 -9.97
N ASP A 67 32.54 11.70 -9.39
CA ASP A 67 32.90 10.28 -9.23
C ASP A 67 33.03 9.54 -10.57
N ARG A 68 32.44 10.07 -11.64
CA ARG A 68 32.55 9.57 -13.02
C ARG A 68 32.96 10.69 -13.97
N PRO A 69 34.25 11.07 -14.01
CA PRO A 69 34.73 12.10 -14.92
C PRO A 69 34.41 11.73 -16.38
N GLY A 70 33.85 12.69 -17.13
CA GLY A 70 33.45 12.49 -18.54
C GLY A 70 32.00 12.04 -18.74
N GLU A 71 31.27 11.72 -17.66
CA GLU A 71 29.84 11.44 -17.70
C GLU A 71 29.04 12.59 -17.09
N ILE A 72 27.84 12.86 -17.62
CA ILE A 72 26.88 13.76 -16.98
C ILE A 72 26.10 12.93 -15.94
N LEU A 73 26.77 12.62 -14.83
CA LEU A 73 26.34 11.60 -13.87
C LEU A 73 24.93 11.85 -13.32
N HIS A 74 24.62 13.08 -12.89
CA HIS A 74 23.32 13.43 -12.31
C HIS A 74 22.16 13.27 -13.30
N VAL A 75 22.35 13.61 -14.58
CA VAL A 75 21.35 13.40 -15.64
C VAL A 75 21.16 11.91 -15.91
N ARG A 76 22.25 11.15 -16.02
CA ARG A 76 22.17 9.71 -16.21
C ARG A 76 21.38 9.05 -15.08
N LEU A 77 21.75 9.33 -13.83
CA LEU A 77 21.08 8.76 -12.67
C LEU A 77 19.60 9.11 -12.65
N ALA A 78 19.21 10.34 -13.01
CA ALA A 78 17.81 10.74 -13.11
C ALA A 78 17.05 9.91 -14.15
N HIS A 79 17.58 9.77 -15.37
CA HIS A 79 16.95 8.99 -16.44
C HIS A 79 16.96 7.46 -16.18
N GLU A 80 17.92 6.99 -15.40
CA GLU A 80 18.06 5.58 -15.02
C GLU A 80 17.26 5.22 -13.76
N THR A 81 16.40 6.11 -13.27
CA THR A 81 15.60 5.90 -12.07
C THR A 81 14.12 5.76 -12.41
N ASP A 82 13.47 4.71 -11.90
CA ASP A 82 12.01 4.54 -11.99
C ASP A 82 11.29 5.03 -10.70
N VAL A 83 12.00 5.03 -9.57
CA VAL A 83 11.56 5.60 -8.28
C VAL A 83 12.75 6.10 -7.48
N ALA A 84 12.64 7.29 -6.91
CA ALA A 84 13.65 7.83 -6.00
C ALA A 84 13.15 7.80 -4.54
N VAL A 85 14.04 7.44 -3.62
CA VAL A 85 13.77 7.48 -2.18
C VAL A 85 14.93 8.15 -1.45
N VAL A 86 14.64 9.12 -0.57
CA VAL A 86 15.65 9.75 0.29
C VAL A 86 15.41 9.38 1.74
N ALA A 87 16.35 8.65 2.33
CA ALA A 87 16.21 7.99 3.60
C ALA A 87 17.59 7.89 4.28
N PRO A 88 17.79 8.50 5.47
CA PRO A 88 16.98 9.58 6.01
C PRO A 88 17.02 10.81 5.10
N CYS A 89 15.95 11.60 5.11
CA CYS A 89 15.89 12.92 4.49
C CYS A 89 16.01 13.99 5.58
N THR A 90 17.14 14.68 5.63
CA THR A 90 17.39 15.78 6.58
C THR A 90 16.62 17.04 6.20
N ALA A 91 16.38 17.93 7.18
CA ALA A 91 15.76 19.23 6.94
C ALA A 91 16.46 20.04 5.84
N ASN A 92 17.80 19.95 5.77
CA ASN A 92 18.60 20.59 4.74
C ASN A 92 18.25 20.09 3.33
N THR A 93 18.13 18.78 3.16
CA THR A 93 17.78 18.18 1.86
C THR A 93 16.34 18.53 1.47
N ILE A 94 15.41 18.49 2.44
CA ILE A 94 14.02 18.96 2.23
C ILE A 94 14.01 20.41 1.75
N ALA A 95 14.80 21.29 2.37
CA ALA A 95 14.90 22.70 1.96
C ALA A 95 15.48 22.84 0.55
N LYS A 96 16.57 22.13 0.23
CA LYS A 96 17.17 22.14 -1.11
C LYS A 96 16.16 21.74 -2.19
N LEU A 97 15.46 20.62 -1.98
CA LEU A 97 14.45 20.13 -2.94
C LEU A 97 13.27 21.10 -3.09
N ALA A 98 12.79 21.69 -1.99
CA ALA A 98 11.69 22.64 -2.04
C ALA A 98 12.06 23.90 -2.85
N GLN A 99 13.30 24.38 -2.71
CA GLN A 99 13.79 25.61 -3.35
C GLN A 99 14.50 25.38 -4.68
N GLY A 100 14.68 24.13 -5.13
CA GLY A 100 15.37 23.81 -6.38
C GLY A 100 16.88 24.05 -6.33
N LEU A 101 17.51 23.87 -5.17
CA LEU A 101 18.97 23.95 -5.04
C LEU A 101 19.61 22.64 -5.52
N ALA A 102 20.61 22.75 -6.42
CA ALA A 102 21.33 21.64 -7.03
C ALA A 102 22.85 21.81 -6.84
N ASP A 103 23.28 21.78 -5.58
CA ASP A 103 24.66 22.04 -5.15
C ASP A 103 25.46 20.77 -4.80
N ASP A 104 24.81 19.61 -4.81
CA ASP A 104 25.45 18.29 -4.66
C ASP A 104 24.86 17.27 -5.65
N LEU A 105 25.48 16.08 -5.75
CA LEU A 105 25.05 15.04 -6.69
C LEU A 105 23.60 14.63 -6.48
N LEU A 106 23.18 14.44 -5.23
CA LEU A 106 21.83 13.98 -4.90
C LEU A 106 20.80 15.03 -5.31
N ALA A 107 20.99 16.28 -4.88
CA ALA A 107 20.06 17.36 -5.16
C ALA A 107 19.99 17.69 -6.66
N SER A 108 21.12 17.64 -7.38
CA SER A 108 21.17 17.82 -8.83
C SER A 108 20.41 16.71 -9.57
N THR A 109 20.61 15.46 -9.14
CA THR A 109 19.90 14.31 -9.73
C THR A 109 18.40 14.40 -9.49
N LEU A 110 17.99 14.75 -8.28
CA LEU A 110 16.58 14.85 -7.91
C LEU A 110 15.86 16.07 -8.50
N LEU A 111 16.61 17.11 -8.91
CA LEU A 111 16.03 18.25 -9.63
C LEU A 111 15.74 17.92 -11.11
N GLU A 112 16.58 17.08 -11.73
CA GLU A 112 16.36 16.59 -13.10
C GLU A 112 15.29 15.48 -13.15
N TYR A 113 15.16 14.70 -12.09
CA TYR A 113 14.25 13.58 -12.00
C TYR A 113 12.77 14.00 -11.93
N ASP A 114 11.93 13.40 -12.78
CA ASP A 114 10.51 13.72 -12.93
C ASP A 114 9.55 12.60 -12.46
N GLY A 115 10.09 11.49 -11.96
CA GLY A 115 9.31 10.34 -11.50
C GLY A 115 8.84 10.41 -10.03
N PRO A 116 8.28 9.31 -9.51
CA PRO A 116 7.85 9.23 -8.11
C PRO A 116 9.00 9.44 -7.11
N LEU A 117 8.81 10.34 -6.14
CA LEU A 117 9.78 10.65 -5.09
C LEU A 117 9.19 10.38 -3.70
N VAL A 118 9.90 9.56 -2.91
CA VAL A 118 9.57 9.23 -1.52
C VAL A 118 10.63 9.84 -0.59
N LEU A 119 10.21 10.62 0.41
CA LEU A 119 11.11 11.18 1.42
C LEU A 119 10.76 10.59 2.79
N ALA A 120 11.78 10.10 3.51
CA ALA A 120 11.65 9.60 4.87
C ALA A 120 12.39 10.56 5.84
N PRO A 121 11.71 11.58 6.40
CA PRO A 121 12.37 12.61 7.19
C PRO A 121 13.00 12.06 8.47
N ALA A 122 14.15 12.61 8.86
CA ALA A 122 14.75 12.33 10.16
C ALA A 122 15.49 13.57 10.69
N MET A 123 15.06 14.09 11.82
CA MET A 123 15.63 15.28 12.47
C MET A 123 15.14 15.44 13.91
N HIS A 124 15.72 16.38 14.64
CA HIS A 124 15.21 16.76 15.96
C HIS A 124 13.76 17.33 15.87
N PRO A 125 12.87 17.10 16.84
CA PRO A 125 11.49 17.58 16.82
C PRO A 125 11.35 19.09 16.67
N GLY A 126 12.24 19.85 17.30
CA GLY A 126 12.30 21.30 17.10
C GLY A 126 12.60 21.70 15.65
N MET A 127 13.41 20.93 14.93
CA MET A 127 13.65 21.15 13.49
C MET A 127 12.46 20.71 12.65
N TRP A 128 11.80 19.60 13.01
CA TRP A 128 10.60 19.14 12.31
C TRP A 128 9.46 20.14 12.46
N GLY A 129 9.19 20.62 13.67
CA GLY A 129 8.15 21.60 13.96
C GLY A 129 8.47 23.04 13.53
N ALA A 130 9.67 23.31 13.03
CA ALA A 130 10.03 24.64 12.56
C ALA A 130 9.18 25.03 11.34
N VAL A 131 8.71 26.29 11.32
CA VAL A 131 7.86 26.82 10.24
C VAL A 131 8.51 26.62 8.87
N ALA A 132 9.81 26.89 8.73
CA ALA A 132 10.54 26.70 7.48
C ALA A 132 10.47 25.25 6.97
N THR A 133 10.66 24.27 7.85
CA THR A 133 10.57 22.85 7.51
C THR A 133 9.16 22.49 7.07
N GLN A 134 8.15 22.90 7.83
CA GLN A 134 6.75 22.62 7.51
C GLN A 134 6.30 23.29 6.18
N THR A 135 6.76 24.51 5.90
CA THR A 135 6.51 25.16 4.60
C THR A 135 7.15 24.40 3.44
N ASN A 136 8.38 23.90 3.60
CA ASN A 136 9.04 23.09 2.59
C ASN A 136 8.35 21.73 2.39
N VAL A 137 7.90 21.08 3.47
CA VAL A 137 7.12 19.83 3.42
C VAL A 137 5.81 20.04 2.67
N ALA A 138 5.09 21.13 2.97
CA ALA A 138 3.85 21.47 2.27
C ALA A 138 4.09 21.74 0.78
N THR A 139 5.18 22.45 0.45
CA THR A 139 5.58 22.75 -0.94
C THR A 139 5.90 21.47 -1.72
N LEU A 140 6.63 20.53 -1.12
CA LEU A 140 6.95 19.27 -1.77
C LEU A 140 5.73 18.35 -1.87
N SER A 141 4.87 18.33 -0.84
CA SER A 141 3.62 17.57 -0.87
C SER A 141 2.70 18.04 -2.00
N SER A 142 2.59 19.35 -2.25
CA SER A 142 1.79 19.88 -3.36
C SER A 142 2.37 19.57 -4.74
N ARG A 143 3.68 19.27 -4.82
CA ARG A 143 4.37 18.78 -6.02
C ARG A 143 4.27 17.25 -6.18
N GLY A 144 3.51 16.56 -5.33
CA GLY A 144 3.29 15.11 -5.42
C GLY A 144 4.35 14.26 -4.72
N VAL A 145 5.26 14.86 -3.94
CA VAL A 145 6.25 14.11 -3.16
C VAL A 145 5.58 13.38 -2.01
N ARG A 146 5.88 12.08 -1.86
CA ARG A 146 5.34 11.24 -0.79
C ARG A 146 6.25 11.27 0.43
N PHE A 147 5.71 11.65 1.59
CA PHE A 147 6.42 11.60 2.87
C PHE A 147 6.09 10.33 3.66
N VAL A 148 7.09 9.73 4.29
CA VAL A 148 6.95 8.57 5.19
C VAL A 148 7.54 8.96 6.55
N GLY A 149 6.66 9.17 7.53
CA GLY A 149 7.04 9.74 8.83
C GLY A 149 7.34 11.24 8.74
N PRO A 150 8.13 11.80 9.68
CA PRO A 150 8.79 11.09 10.78
C PRO A 150 7.78 10.56 11.82
N VAL A 151 8.21 9.59 12.62
CA VAL A 151 7.41 9.01 13.71
C VAL A 151 7.79 9.59 15.07
N ASP A 152 6.86 9.52 16.01
CA ASP A 152 7.12 9.80 17.42
C ASP A 152 8.01 8.72 18.05
N GLY A 153 8.91 9.15 18.92
CA GLY A 153 9.72 8.23 19.72
C GLY A 153 10.87 8.91 20.45
N PRO A 154 11.60 8.15 21.28
CA PRO A 154 12.82 8.63 21.90
C PRO A 154 13.90 8.90 20.83
N LEU A 155 14.58 10.02 20.98
CA LEU A 155 15.66 10.47 20.10
C LEU A 155 17.01 10.38 20.80
N ALA A 156 18.10 10.53 20.04
CA ALA A 156 19.46 10.37 20.53
C ALA A 156 19.82 11.28 21.73
N HIS A 157 19.12 12.41 21.91
CA HIS A 157 19.35 13.37 23.00
C HIS A 157 18.43 13.16 24.22
N GLY A 158 17.56 12.15 24.21
CA GLY A 158 16.60 11.88 25.30
C GLY A 158 15.25 12.58 25.15
N ASP A 159 15.12 13.50 24.20
CA ASP A 159 13.84 14.11 23.84
C ASP A 159 12.88 13.07 23.23
N ILE A 160 11.58 13.26 23.47
CA ILE A 160 10.49 12.47 22.90
C ILE A 160 9.64 13.38 22.04
N GLY A 161 9.46 13.02 20.77
CA GLY A 161 8.59 13.76 19.86
C GLY A 161 8.74 13.31 18.42
N PRO A 162 8.05 13.98 17.48
CA PRO A 162 8.07 13.61 16.08
C PRO A 162 9.40 14.02 15.48
N GLY A 163 10.11 13.08 14.84
CA GLY A 163 11.42 13.38 14.26
C GLY A 163 12.27 12.16 13.96
N ARG A 164 11.91 11.01 14.52
CA ARG A 164 12.57 9.74 14.22
C ARG A 164 12.18 9.27 12.83
N MET A 165 13.17 8.80 12.07
CA MET A 165 12.93 8.14 10.78
C MET A 165 11.98 6.95 10.95
N SER A 166 10.98 6.84 10.08
CA SER A 166 10.15 5.62 9.95
C SER A 166 11.00 4.36 9.80
N GLU A 167 10.43 3.21 10.14
CA GLU A 167 11.18 1.96 10.01
C GLU A 167 11.41 1.60 8.53
N PRO A 168 12.56 0.99 8.18
CA PRO A 168 12.89 0.66 6.80
C PRO A 168 11.80 -0.12 6.04
N ALA A 169 11.08 -1.01 6.73
CA ALA A 169 9.98 -1.76 6.13
C ALA A 169 8.82 -0.86 5.67
N GLU A 170 8.45 0.14 6.48
CA GLU A 170 7.39 1.11 6.12
C GLU A 170 7.80 1.96 4.91
N ILE A 171 9.08 2.31 4.83
CA ILE A 171 9.63 3.07 3.71
C ILE A 171 9.66 2.21 2.44
N ALA A 172 10.07 0.94 2.55
CA ALA A 172 10.03 0.00 1.44
C ALA A 172 8.60 -0.18 0.91
N ASP A 173 7.61 -0.36 1.79
CA ASP A 173 6.19 -0.43 1.41
C ASP A 173 5.72 0.81 0.64
N ALA A 174 6.16 2.01 1.06
CA ALA A 174 5.84 3.25 0.37
C ALA A 174 6.50 3.36 -1.02
N VAL A 175 7.73 2.86 -1.18
CA VAL A 175 8.44 2.75 -2.46
C VAL A 175 7.74 1.77 -3.37
N PHE A 176 7.38 0.58 -2.89
CA PHE A 176 6.62 -0.41 -3.65
C PHE A 176 5.29 0.19 -4.11
N ALA A 177 4.59 0.90 -3.23
CA ALA A 177 3.35 1.58 -3.58
C ALA A 177 3.53 2.74 -4.56
N ALA A 178 4.72 3.33 -4.69
CA ALA A 178 4.98 4.42 -5.63
C ALA A 178 5.19 3.92 -7.08
N VAL A 179 5.69 2.69 -7.24
CA VAL A 179 5.92 2.06 -8.56
C VAL A 179 4.78 1.13 -9.01
N ARG A 180 3.74 0.99 -8.19
CA ARG A 180 2.55 0.20 -8.55
C ARG A 180 1.90 0.81 -9.80
N PRO A 181 1.55 -0.01 -10.80
CA PRO A 181 0.83 0.50 -11.97
C PRO A 181 -0.54 1.00 -11.54
N ARG A 182 -0.97 2.12 -12.13
CA ARG A 182 -2.31 2.66 -11.99
C ARG A 182 -3.20 2.29 -13.18
N ASP A 183 -3.08 1.05 -13.64
CA ASP A 183 -3.72 0.55 -14.86
C ASP A 183 -5.21 0.22 -14.69
N LEU A 184 -5.76 0.40 -13.48
CA LEU A 184 -7.19 0.31 -13.20
C LEU A 184 -7.83 1.68 -12.94
N ASP A 185 -7.13 2.78 -13.22
CA ASP A 185 -7.70 4.12 -13.13
C ASP A 185 -8.99 4.24 -13.95
N GLY A 186 -10.05 4.76 -13.33
CA GLY A 186 -11.37 4.91 -13.94
C GLY A 186 -12.16 3.60 -14.10
N THR A 187 -11.67 2.48 -13.57
CA THR A 187 -12.37 1.18 -13.60
C THR A 187 -13.15 0.97 -12.30
N ARG A 188 -14.43 0.58 -12.41
CA ARG A 188 -15.26 0.21 -11.25
C ARG A 188 -15.21 -1.29 -10.99
N VAL A 189 -14.72 -1.69 -9.82
CA VAL A 189 -14.53 -3.09 -9.44
C VAL A 189 -15.41 -3.45 -8.25
N LEU A 190 -16.31 -4.41 -8.45
CA LEU A 190 -17.16 -4.98 -7.40
C LEU A 190 -16.54 -6.29 -6.90
N VAL A 191 -16.31 -6.41 -5.59
CA VAL A 191 -15.72 -7.61 -4.99
C VAL A 191 -16.63 -8.12 -3.89
N THR A 192 -16.93 -9.41 -3.87
CA THR A 192 -17.55 -10.07 -2.69
C THR A 192 -16.48 -10.77 -1.85
N ALA A 193 -16.59 -10.74 -0.53
CA ALA A 193 -15.66 -11.45 0.35
C ALA A 193 -16.35 -11.96 1.63
N GLY A 194 -15.75 -12.98 2.25
CA GLY A 194 -16.22 -13.54 3.52
C GLY A 194 -17.24 -14.68 3.35
N PRO A 195 -17.70 -15.29 4.45
CA PRO A 195 -18.78 -16.28 4.44
C PRO A 195 -20.14 -15.58 4.40
N THR A 196 -21.23 -16.34 4.24
CA THR A 196 -22.57 -15.92 4.68
C THR A 196 -23.01 -16.74 5.89
N HIS A 197 -23.86 -16.15 6.73
CA HIS A 197 -24.43 -16.77 7.93
C HIS A 197 -25.95 -16.83 7.77
N GLU A 198 -26.46 -18.02 7.44
CA GLU A 198 -27.88 -18.28 7.27
C GLU A 198 -28.54 -18.59 8.62
N PRO A 199 -29.42 -17.73 9.16
CA PRO A 199 -29.93 -17.87 10.51
C PRO A 199 -30.82 -19.10 10.65
N ILE A 200 -30.57 -19.91 11.68
CA ILE A 200 -31.47 -20.98 12.13
C ILE A 200 -32.46 -20.38 13.13
N ASP A 201 -31.95 -19.56 14.04
CA ASP A 201 -32.69 -18.77 15.03
C ASP A 201 -31.86 -17.51 15.38
N PRO A 202 -32.29 -16.61 16.30
CA PRO A 202 -31.53 -15.40 16.61
C PRO A 202 -30.15 -15.62 17.26
N VAL A 203 -29.80 -16.87 17.58
CA VAL A 203 -28.56 -17.24 18.28
C VAL A 203 -27.65 -18.11 17.41
N ARG A 204 -28.21 -18.85 16.45
CA ARG A 204 -27.52 -19.89 15.69
C ARG A 204 -27.69 -19.65 14.19
N TYR A 205 -26.66 -20.00 13.44
CA TYR A 205 -26.65 -19.90 11.99
C TYR A 205 -25.90 -21.08 11.36
N ILE A 206 -26.14 -21.30 10.08
CA ILE A 206 -25.30 -22.11 9.19
C ILE A 206 -24.35 -21.17 8.48
N GLY A 207 -23.07 -21.52 8.42
CA GLY A 207 -22.09 -20.70 7.71
C GLY A 207 -20.81 -21.47 7.42
N ASN A 208 -19.92 -20.81 6.70
CA ASN A 208 -18.71 -21.43 6.16
C ASN A 208 -17.47 -20.84 6.87
N ARG A 209 -16.36 -21.57 6.86
CA ARG A 209 -15.11 -21.17 7.55
C ARG A 209 -14.28 -20.12 6.78
N SER A 210 -14.90 -19.37 5.87
CA SER A 210 -14.18 -18.38 5.07
C SER A 210 -13.68 -17.25 5.97
N SER A 211 -12.40 -16.92 5.82
CA SER A 211 -11.80 -15.80 6.55
C SER A 211 -11.98 -14.45 5.83
N GLY A 212 -12.48 -14.45 4.59
CA GLY A 212 -12.56 -13.25 3.75
C GLY A 212 -11.22 -12.70 3.25
N LYS A 213 -10.08 -13.30 3.65
CA LYS A 213 -8.72 -12.83 3.31
C LYS A 213 -8.50 -12.63 1.82
N MET A 214 -8.95 -13.58 1.01
CA MET A 214 -8.76 -13.54 -0.44
C MET A 214 -9.49 -12.35 -1.09
N GLY A 215 -10.81 -12.24 -0.90
CA GLY A 215 -11.58 -11.13 -1.47
C GLY A 215 -11.14 -9.76 -0.96
N VAL A 216 -10.77 -9.64 0.32
CA VAL A 216 -10.21 -8.40 0.86
C VAL A 216 -8.85 -8.05 0.24
N ALA A 217 -7.99 -9.04 -0.02
CA ALA A 217 -6.72 -8.82 -0.69
C ALA A 217 -6.92 -8.36 -2.14
N ILE A 218 -7.88 -8.95 -2.86
CA ILE A 218 -8.24 -8.53 -4.21
C ILE A 218 -8.75 -7.09 -4.22
N ALA A 219 -9.69 -6.75 -3.33
CA ALA A 219 -10.23 -5.40 -3.21
C ALA A 219 -9.12 -4.37 -2.90
N ARG A 220 -8.19 -4.71 -2.00
CA ARG A 220 -7.04 -3.87 -1.65
C ARG A 220 -6.13 -3.64 -2.86
N GLU A 221 -5.81 -4.70 -3.60
CA GLU A 221 -4.92 -4.60 -4.76
C GLU A 221 -5.57 -3.82 -5.91
N ALA A 222 -6.87 -4.03 -6.17
CA ALA A 222 -7.60 -3.27 -7.17
C ALA A 222 -7.60 -1.76 -6.85
N ALA A 223 -7.90 -1.40 -5.60
CA ALA A 223 -7.85 -0.01 -5.15
C ALA A 223 -6.44 0.57 -5.25
N ALA A 224 -5.41 -0.20 -4.88
CA ALA A 224 -4.01 0.22 -4.99
C ALA A 224 -3.57 0.48 -6.44
N ARG A 225 -4.21 -0.17 -7.43
CA ARG A 225 -3.99 0.04 -8.87
C ARG A 225 -4.91 1.10 -9.48
N GLY A 226 -5.67 1.84 -8.66
CA GLY A 226 -6.47 2.99 -9.09
C GLY A 226 -7.95 2.73 -9.31
N ALA A 227 -8.44 1.51 -9.09
CA ALA A 227 -9.85 1.19 -9.26
C ALA A 227 -10.75 1.88 -8.23
N GLU A 228 -11.97 2.24 -8.64
CA GLU A 228 -13.08 2.54 -7.75
C GLU A 228 -13.66 1.21 -7.25
N VAL A 229 -13.35 0.85 -6.00
CA VAL A 229 -13.71 -0.47 -5.45
C VAL A 229 -14.91 -0.37 -4.52
N THR A 230 -15.88 -1.25 -4.76
CA THR A 230 -16.95 -1.57 -3.80
C THR A 230 -16.79 -3.01 -3.32
N LEU A 231 -16.70 -3.20 -2.01
CA LEU A 231 -16.53 -4.48 -1.33
C LEU A 231 -17.82 -4.87 -0.60
N VAL A 232 -18.49 -5.94 -1.06
CA VAL A 232 -19.60 -6.57 -0.34
C VAL A 232 -19.00 -7.64 0.59
N LEU A 233 -19.00 -7.36 1.89
CA LEU A 233 -18.32 -8.13 2.91
C LEU A 233 -19.30 -8.85 3.83
N GLY A 234 -19.30 -10.18 3.76
CA GLY A 234 -19.97 -11.03 4.72
C GLY A 234 -19.30 -11.02 6.11
N PRO A 235 -19.81 -11.76 7.09
CA PRO A 235 -19.28 -11.81 8.45
C PRO A 235 -17.86 -12.41 8.52
N ALA A 236 -16.85 -11.55 8.36
CA ALA A 236 -15.44 -11.90 8.46
C ALA A 236 -14.73 -11.07 9.54
N THR A 237 -13.68 -11.66 10.15
CA THR A 237 -12.86 -11.00 11.18
C THR A 237 -11.77 -10.10 10.58
N ILE A 238 -11.53 -10.19 9.27
CA ILE A 238 -10.56 -9.35 8.59
C ILE A 238 -11.03 -7.89 8.49
N ALA A 239 -10.13 -6.95 8.77
CA ALA A 239 -10.39 -5.54 8.56
C ALA A 239 -10.49 -5.22 7.05
N PRO A 240 -11.51 -4.47 6.62
CA PRO A 240 -11.59 -4.02 5.23
C PRO A 240 -10.41 -3.10 4.87
N PRO A 241 -10.05 -3.00 3.58
CA PRO A 241 -9.01 -2.08 3.14
C PRO A 241 -9.47 -0.62 3.31
N PRO A 242 -8.54 0.31 3.58
CA PRO A 242 -8.85 1.74 3.60
C PRO A 242 -9.23 2.22 2.19
N ALA A 243 -9.99 3.32 2.11
CA ALA A 243 -10.41 3.96 0.85
C ALA A 243 -11.20 3.06 -0.13
N VAL A 244 -11.91 2.06 0.39
CA VAL A 244 -12.84 1.21 -0.36
C VAL A 244 -14.25 1.37 0.22
N GLU A 245 -15.29 1.45 -0.63
CA GLU A 245 -16.68 1.42 -0.17
C GLU A 245 -16.99 0.01 0.35
N VAL A 246 -17.46 -0.12 1.60
CA VAL A 246 -17.74 -1.42 2.21
C VAL A 246 -19.22 -1.54 2.53
N ILE A 247 -19.85 -2.59 2.00
CA ILE A 247 -21.24 -2.96 2.31
C ILE A 247 -21.20 -4.24 3.11
N ARG A 248 -21.67 -4.17 4.35
CA ARG A 248 -21.73 -5.34 5.23
C ARG A 248 -23.05 -6.06 5.01
N VAL A 249 -22.96 -7.38 4.86
CA VAL A 249 -24.09 -8.29 4.72
C VAL A 249 -23.91 -9.47 5.66
N GLN A 250 -24.99 -10.17 5.97
CA GLN A 250 -24.99 -11.39 6.77
C GLN A 250 -25.35 -12.61 5.93
N THR A 251 -26.41 -12.53 5.14
CA THR A 251 -26.98 -13.68 4.41
C THR A 251 -26.64 -13.68 2.92
N ALA A 252 -26.84 -14.82 2.27
CA ALA A 252 -26.75 -14.94 0.81
C ALA A 252 -27.72 -13.99 0.08
N ASP A 253 -28.94 -13.80 0.59
CA ASP A 253 -29.92 -12.89 -0.03
C ASP A 253 -29.53 -11.41 0.09
N GLU A 254 -28.98 -11.00 1.24
CA GLU A 254 -28.45 -9.65 1.42
C GLU A 254 -27.26 -9.41 0.50
N MET A 255 -26.34 -10.39 0.41
CA MET A 255 -25.20 -10.33 -0.51
C MET A 255 -25.68 -10.22 -1.96
N ARG A 256 -26.63 -11.06 -2.36
CA ARG A 256 -27.23 -11.03 -3.70
C ARG A 256 -27.79 -9.64 -4.01
N SER A 257 -28.60 -9.10 -3.12
CA SER A 257 -29.24 -7.79 -3.32
C SER A 257 -28.19 -6.69 -3.49
N ALA A 258 -27.21 -6.63 -2.58
CA ALA A 258 -26.12 -5.66 -2.63
C ALA A 258 -25.27 -5.75 -3.92
N VAL A 259 -25.04 -6.97 -4.40
CA VAL A 259 -24.30 -7.24 -5.64
C VAL A 259 -25.12 -6.81 -6.86
N ILE A 260 -26.38 -7.24 -6.95
CA ILE A 260 -27.26 -6.93 -8.10
C ILE A 260 -27.46 -5.42 -8.25
N ASP A 261 -27.66 -4.70 -7.15
CA ASP A 261 -27.86 -3.24 -7.17
C ASP A 261 -26.66 -2.48 -7.78
N ARG A 262 -25.46 -3.07 -7.72
CA ARG A 262 -24.20 -2.44 -8.18
C ARG A 262 -23.64 -3.07 -9.45
N PHE A 263 -24.14 -4.26 -9.79
CA PHE A 263 -23.63 -5.06 -10.90
C PHE A 263 -23.62 -4.30 -12.22
N THR A 264 -24.71 -3.58 -12.53
CA THR A 264 -24.85 -2.84 -13.79
C THR A 264 -23.79 -1.75 -13.98
N ALA A 265 -23.37 -1.10 -12.88
CA ALA A 265 -22.37 -0.04 -12.92
C ALA A 265 -20.93 -0.59 -12.97
N ALA A 266 -20.68 -1.77 -12.41
CA ALA A 266 -19.34 -2.36 -12.36
C ALA A 266 -18.80 -2.70 -13.76
N ASP A 267 -17.50 -2.53 -13.94
CA ASP A 267 -16.77 -2.97 -15.14
C ASP A 267 -16.16 -4.37 -14.94
N ALA A 268 -15.78 -4.68 -13.70
CA ALA A 268 -15.35 -6.01 -13.29
C ALA A 268 -16.00 -6.43 -11.98
N VAL A 269 -16.34 -7.72 -11.88
CA VAL A 269 -16.94 -8.34 -10.70
C VAL A 269 -16.15 -9.58 -10.31
N VAL A 270 -15.74 -9.65 -9.05
CA VAL A 270 -14.98 -10.79 -8.49
C VAL A 270 -15.77 -11.41 -7.32
N MET A 271 -16.34 -12.58 -7.57
CA MET A 271 -17.15 -13.33 -6.62
C MET A 271 -16.28 -14.19 -5.69
N ALA A 272 -15.48 -13.55 -4.83
CA ALA A 272 -14.57 -14.24 -3.91
C ALA A 272 -15.20 -14.60 -2.53
N ALA A 273 -16.51 -14.42 -2.35
CA ALA A 273 -17.21 -14.80 -1.13
C ALA A 273 -17.51 -16.31 -1.11
N ALA A 274 -17.49 -16.90 0.07
CA ALA A 274 -17.96 -18.26 0.30
C ALA A 274 -19.44 -18.22 0.70
N VAL A 275 -20.30 -18.05 -0.30
CA VAL A 275 -21.76 -18.04 -0.12
C VAL A 275 -22.20 -19.45 0.29
N ALA A 276 -23.04 -19.55 1.32
CA ALA A 276 -23.59 -20.84 1.73
C ALA A 276 -24.49 -21.40 0.63
N ASP A 277 -24.39 -22.71 0.33
CA ASP A 277 -25.21 -23.35 -0.72
C ASP A 277 -26.66 -23.58 -0.28
N PHE A 278 -26.90 -23.63 1.03
CA PHE A 278 -28.20 -23.93 1.63
C PHE A 278 -28.50 -23.02 2.81
N ARG A 279 -29.78 -22.71 3.00
CA ARG A 279 -30.32 -21.97 4.15
C ARG A 279 -31.45 -22.75 4.83
N PRO A 280 -31.75 -22.49 6.11
CA PRO A 280 -32.95 -23.01 6.76
C PRO A 280 -34.22 -22.58 6.00
N LYS A 281 -35.07 -23.54 5.65
CA LYS A 281 -36.34 -23.29 4.95
C LYS A 281 -37.35 -22.49 5.79
N ALA A 282 -37.29 -22.64 7.10
CA ALA A 282 -38.14 -21.95 8.06
C ALA A 282 -37.30 -21.55 9.29
N PRO A 283 -36.57 -20.42 9.23
CA PRO A 283 -35.84 -19.91 10.38
C PRO A 283 -36.81 -19.58 11.53
N ASN A 284 -36.40 -19.83 12.77
CA ASN A 284 -37.21 -19.52 13.94
C ASN A 284 -36.94 -18.09 14.41
N ASP A 285 -37.99 -17.30 14.65
CA ASP A 285 -37.86 -15.95 15.22
C ASP A 285 -37.47 -15.96 16.71
N ARG A 286 -37.45 -17.15 17.34
CA ARG A 286 -37.14 -17.33 18.76
C ARG A 286 -36.10 -18.41 18.93
N LYS A 287 -35.23 -18.23 19.94
CA LYS A 287 -34.24 -19.23 20.33
C LYS A 287 -34.89 -20.59 20.55
N MET A 288 -34.44 -21.59 19.80
CA MET A 288 -34.96 -22.95 19.95
C MET A 288 -34.60 -23.50 21.34
N LYS A 289 -35.62 -24.02 22.05
CA LYS A 289 -35.49 -24.61 23.40
C LYS A 289 -34.86 -25.99 23.32
N LYS A 290 -34.01 -26.33 24.28
CA LYS A 290 -33.35 -27.66 24.36
C LYS A 290 -34.34 -28.78 24.70
N ASP A 291 -35.42 -28.42 25.39
CA ASP A 291 -36.38 -29.33 26.01
C ASP A 291 -37.32 -29.98 24.97
N ALA A 292 -37.29 -29.50 23.72
CA ALA A 292 -38.12 -29.99 22.61
C ALA A 292 -37.51 -31.19 21.85
N GLY A 293 -36.36 -31.71 22.28
CA GLY A 293 -35.65 -32.80 21.60
C GLY A 293 -34.65 -32.31 20.55
N VAL A 294 -34.10 -33.25 19.75
CA VAL A 294 -33.21 -32.92 18.63
C VAL A 294 -34.05 -32.28 17.52
N PRO A 295 -33.76 -31.04 17.11
CA PRO A 295 -34.54 -30.37 16.08
C PRO A 295 -34.22 -30.91 14.69
N ASP A 296 -35.25 -31.18 13.90
CA ASP A 296 -35.10 -31.37 12.46
C ASP A 296 -34.88 -30.01 11.79
N LEU A 297 -33.79 -29.88 11.02
CA LEU A 297 -33.47 -28.67 10.27
C LEU A 297 -33.65 -28.94 8.77
N MET A 298 -34.78 -28.52 8.21
CA MET A 298 -35.00 -28.59 6.78
C MET A 298 -34.27 -27.44 6.07
N LEU A 299 -33.48 -27.80 5.06
CA LEU A 299 -32.71 -26.85 4.26
C LEU A 299 -33.31 -26.68 2.87
N GLU A 300 -33.13 -25.50 2.30
CA GLU A 300 -33.41 -25.20 0.90
C GLU A 300 -32.21 -24.49 0.26
N PRO A 301 -32.01 -24.58 -1.07
CA PRO A 301 -30.90 -23.90 -1.74
C PRO A 301 -30.96 -22.38 -1.57
N THR A 302 -29.79 -21.75 -1.46
CA THR A 302 -29.65 -20.28 -1.57
C THR A 302 -29.66 -19.84 -3.04
N PRO A 303 -29.77 -18.52 -3.31
CA PRO A 303 -29.68 -18.02 -4.67
C PRO A 303 -28.30 -18.26 -5.31
N ASP A 304 -28.30 -18.70 -6.57
CA ASP A 304 -27.08 -18.75 -7.39
C ASP A 304 -26.75 -17.35 -7.92
N ILE A 305 -26.01 -16.57 -7.12
CA ILE A 305 -25.62 -15.20 -7.47
C ILE A 305 -24.80 -15.20 -8.76
N LEU A 306 -23.80 -16.10 -8.88
CA LEU A 306 -22.90 -16.12 -10.04
C LEU A 306 -23.65 -16.47 -11.33
N GLY A 307 -24.55 -17.45 -11.28
CA GLY A 307 -25.42 -17.81 -12.39
C GLY A 307 -26.27 -16.62 -12.85
N GLU A 308 -26.93 -15.94 -11.91
CA GLU A 308 -27.76 -14.76 -12.20
C GLU A 308 -26.94 -13.60 -12.81
N LEU A 309 -25.71 -13.38 -12.33
CA LEU A 309 -24.81 -12.38 -12.93
C LEU A 309 -24.38 -12.78 -14.34
N GLY A 310 -24.16 -14.07 -14.60
CA GLY A 310 -23.81 -14.59 -15.92
C GLY A 310 -24.87 -14.27 -16.97
N GLU A 311 -26.16 -14.37 -16.61
CA GLU A 311 -27.28 -14.04 -17.50
C GLU A 311 -27.44 -12.53 -17.73
N ARG A 312 -27.12 -11.71 -16.72
CA ARG A 312 -27.24 -10.24 -16.76
C ARG A 312 -26.02 -9.54 -17.34
N ARG A 313 -24.92 -10.25 -17.58
CA ARG A 313 -23.61 -9.68 -17.94
C ARG A 313 -23.68 -8.92 -19.27
N ARG A 314 -23.29 -7.65 -19.25
CA ARG A 314 -23.16 -6.85 -20.48
C ARG A 314 -21.87 -7.18 -21.25
N SER A 315 -21.86 -6.87 -22.55
CA SER A 315 -20.65 -6.99 -23.37
C SER A 315 -19.51 -6.15 -22.79
N GLY A 316 -18.30 -6.71 -22.73
CA GLY A 316 -17.11 -6.05 -22.18
C GLY A 316 -16.98 -6.05 -20.66
N GLN A 317 -17.99 -6.51 -19.91
CA GLN A 317 -17.91 -6.64 -18.46
C GLN A 317 -17.20 -7.94 -18.07
N VAL A 318 -16.25 -7.84 -17.12
CA VAL A 318 -15.51 -8.99 -16.60
C VAL A 318 -16.26 -9.58 -15.40
N LEU A 319 -16.47 -10.89 -15.41
CA LEU A 319 -17.05 -11.64 -14.29
C LEU A 319 -16.14 -12.82 -13.95
N VAL A 320 -15.70 -12.88 -12.69
CA VAL A 320 -14.83 -13.93 -12.15
C VAL A 320 -15.55 -14.58 -10.97
N GLY A 321 -15.62 -15.91 -10.97
CA GLY A 321 -16.20 -16.74 -9.91
C GLY A 321 -15.24 -17.82 -9.45
#